data_AF-A0A1J1LV57-F1
#
_entry.id   AF-A0A1J1LV57-F1
#
_cell.length_a   1.000
_cell.length_b   1.000
_cell.length_c   1.000
_cell.angle_alpha   90.00
_cell.angle_beta   90.00
_cell.angle_gamma   90.00
#
_symmetry.space_group_name_H-M   'P 1'
#
loop_
_entity.id
_entity.type
_entity.pdbx_description
1 polymer ?
#
loop_
_entity_poly.entity_id
_entity_poly.type
_entity_poly.pdbx_seq_one_letter_code
_entity_poly.pdbx_strand_id
1 'polypeptide(L)'
;MSELKRYWIVVHYETELTAETEWDACHNIRLGNRIVEEASIAAQEIAFNADIKALISQTRLTVRKEAALAIILNQLYHKLQDFSLLANGLPPEIQAQVEALSIEQLEDLSIAVLNFNSLEDLSAYLQTQND
;
A
#
# COMPACT_ATOMS: atom_id res chain seq x y z
N MET A 1 27.70 -9.59 -20.62
CA MET A 1 27.10 -8.30 -20.21
C MET A 1 25.69 -8.61 -19.75
N SER A 2 25.37 -8.37 -18.48
CA SER A 2 24.00 -8.49 -17.97
C SER A 2 23.10 -7.44 -18.63
N GLU A 3 21.86 -7.79 -18.96
CA GLU A 3 20.88 -6.83 -19.47
C GLU A 3 20.71 -5.68 -18.46
N LEU A 4 20.82 -4.45 -18.96
CA LEU A 4 20.51 -3.24 -18.19
C LEU A 4 18.99 -3.15 -17.99
N LYS A 5 18.54 -3.27 -16.74
CA LYS A 5 17.14 -3.14 -16.34
C LYS A 5 16.83 -1.69 -15.97
N ARG A 6 15.69 -1.16 -16.40
CA ARG A 6 15.22 0.20 -16.08
C ARG A 6 14.16 0.13 -14.98
N TYR A 7 14.25 1.02 -14.00
CA TYR A 7 13.34 1.10 -12.86
C TYR A 7 12.70 2.49 -12.79
N TRP A 8 11.41 2.55 -12.48
CA TRP A 8 10.70 3.80 -12.21
C TRP A 8 10.23 3.84 -10.77
N ILE A 9 10.33 5.03 -10.17
CA ILE A 9 9.93 5.29 -8.80
C ILE A 9 8.66 6.14 -8.83
N VAL A 10 7.59 5.60 -8.27
CA VAL A 10 6.30 6.30 -8.14
C VAL A 10 6.18 6.79 -6.70
N VAL A 11 6.10 8.11 -6.53
CA VAL A 11 5.88 8.75 -5.22
C VAL A 11 4.45 9.27 -5.19
N HIS A 12 3.66 8.85 -4.19
CA HIS A 12 2.30 9.34 -4.00
C HIS A 12 2.30 10.72 -3.36
N TYR A 13 2.78 11.73 -4.10
CA TYR A 13 2.46 13.16 -4.06
C TYR A 13 3.08 13.77 -5.36
N GLU A 14 2.34 13.60 -6.47
CA GLU A 14 2.49 14.26 -7.78
C GLU A 14 3.87 14.38 -8.48
N THR A 15 4.87 13.53 -8.19
CA THR A 15 6.13 13.59 -8.98
C THR A 15 6.75 12.21 -9.28
N GLU A 16 7.16 12.02 -10.53
CA GLU A 16 7.80 10.81 -11.05
C GLU A 16 9.33 10.99 -11.06
N LEU A 17 10.08 10.01 -10.55
CA LEU A 17 11.55 10.03 -10.54
C LEU A 17 12.09 8.79 -11.28
N THR A 18 13.07 9.01 -12.16
CA THR A 18 13.74 7.94 -12.92
C THR A 18 15.00 7.47 -12.20
N ALA A 19 15.27 6.16 -12.22
CA ALA A 19 16.52 5.58 -11.73
C ALA A 19 17.15 4.64 -12.76
N GLU A 20 18.47 4.71 -12.93
CA GLU A 20 19.21 3.87 -13.88
C GLU A 20 19.68 2.55 -13.27
N THR A 21 19.78 2.48 -11.94
CA THR A 21 20.24 1.28 -11.22
C THR A 21 19.32 0.95 -10.02
N GLU A 22 19.39 -0.30 -9.55
CA GLU A 22 18.66 -0.76 -8.35
C GLU A 22 19.12 0.00 -7.09
N TRP A 23 20.41 0.34 -7.00
CA TRP A 23 20.95 1.11 -5.90
C TRP A 23 20.40 2.55 -5.90
N ASP A 24 20.33 3.20 -7.06
CA ASP A 24 19.73 4.53 -7.20
C ASP A 24 18.25 4.51 -6.83
N ALA A 25 17.53 3.45 -7.21
CA ALA A 25 16.14 3.27 -6.81
C ALA A 25 16.00 3.16 -5.28
N CYS A 26 16.77 2.28 -4.64
CA CYS A 26 16.77 2.12 -3.18
C CYS A 26 17.18 3.40 -2.44
N HIS A 27 18.15 4.15 -2.98
CA HIS A 27 18.61 5.40 -2.42
C HIS A 27 17.54 6.48 -2.49
N ASN A 28 16.91 6.65 -3.65
CA ASN A 28 15.84 7.62 -3.88
C ASN A 28 14.59 7.29 -3.06
N ILE A 29 14.26 6.00 -2.87
CA ILE A 29 13.20 5.57 -1.95
C ILE A 29 13.50 6.01 -0.52
N ARG A 30 14.73 5.75 -0.02
CA ARG A 30 15.11 6.15 1.33
C ARG A 30 15.11 7.67 1.53
N LEU A 31 15.53 8.43 0.51
CA LEU A 31 15.48 9.89 0.53
C LEU A 31 14.05 10.41 0.49
N GLY A 32 13.19 9.87 -0.37
CA GLY A 32 11.79 10.23 -0.47
C GLY A 32 11.02 9.94 0.83
N ASN A 33 11.21 8.76 1.41
CA ASN A 33 10.61 8.37 2.70
C ASN A 33 11.09 9.24 3.88
N ARG A 34 12.25 9.89 3.76
CA ARG A 34 12.85 10.72 4.82
C ARG A 34 12.58 12.21 4.63
N ILE A 35 12.31 12.68 3.41
CA ILE A 35 11.94 14.06 3.09
C ILE A 35 10.43 14.29 3.21
N VAL A 36 9.62 13.26 2.96
CA VAL A 36 8.16 13.29 3.09
C VAL A 36 7.79 12.21 4.09
N GLU A 37 7.59 12.57 5.36
CA GLU A 37 7.37 11.64 6.48
C GLU A 37 6.11 10.74 6.33
N GLU A 38 5.36 10.87 5.23
CA GLU A 38 4.12 10.13 4.95
C GLU A 38 3.99 9.62 3.49
N ALA A 39 5.06 9.67 2.67
CA ALA A 39 4.98 9.20 1.29
C ALA A 39 5.07 7.67 1.18
N SER A 40 4.14 7.05 0.45
CA SER A 40 4.25 5.65 0.00
C SER A 40 4.97 5.60 -1.36
N ILE A 41 6.07 4.83 -1.43
CA ILE A 41 6.94 4.75 -2.61
C ILE A 41 7.06 3.30 -3.06
N ALA A 42 6.84 3.04 -4.35
CA ALA A 42 7.14 1.75 -4.99
C ALA A 42 8.13 1.89 -6.14
N ALA A 43 8.98 0.88 -6.30
CA ALA A 43 9.82 0.68 -7.48
C ALA A 43 9.26 -0.45 -8.33
N GLN A 44 9.16 -0.22 -9.63
CA GLN A 44 8.70 -1.22 -10.58
C GLN A 44 9.76 -1.46 -11.67
N GLU A 45 10.08 -2.73 -11.92
CA GLU A 45 10.92 -3.12 -13.05
C GLU A 45 10.14 -2.96 -14.37
N ILE A 46 10.79 -2.38 -15.37
CA ILE A 46 10.20 -2.15 -16.68
C ILE A 46 10.80 -3.10 -17.70
N ALA A 47 9.95 -3.98 -18.24
CA ALA A 47 10.30 -4.78 -19.41
C ALA A 47 10.44 -3.88 -20.66
N PHE A 48 11.32 -4.26 -21.59
CA PHE A 48 11.65 -3.45 -22.77
C PHE A 48 10.44 -3.04 -23.63
N ASN A 49 9.38 -3.85 -23.65
CA ASN A 49 8.15 -3.65 -24.42
C ASN A 49 6.92 -3.32 -23.55
N ALA A 50 7.11 -2.96 -22.28
CA ALA A 50 5.99 -2.68 -21.39
C ALA A 50 5.21 -1.43 -21.82
N ASP A 51 3.88 -1.48 -21.69
CA ASP A 51 3.05 -0.28 -21.69
C ASP A 51 3.31 0.47 -20.38
N ILE A 52 4.19 1.47 -20.45
CA ILE A 52 4.64 2.26 -19.30
C ILE A 52 3.45 2.94 -18.61
N LYS A 53 2.44 3.40 -19.37
CA LYS A 53 1.29 4.11 -18.79
C LYS A 53 0.40 3.15 -18.01
N ALA A 54 0.15 1.96 -18.55
CA ALA A 54 -0.58 0.93 -17.84
C ALA A 54 0.17 0.48 -16.59
N LEU A 55 1.49 0.30 -16.69
CA LEU A 55 2.35 -0.10 -15.57
C LEU A 55 2.32 0.94 -14.44
N ILE A 56 2.53 2.23 -14.75
CA ILE A 56 2.46 3.31 -13.75
C ILE A 56 1.08 3.37 -13.10
N SER A 57 0.01 3.23 -13.90
CA SER A 57 -1.35 3.26 -13.38
C SER A 57 -1.60 2.11 -12.39
N GLN A 58 -1.15 0.91 -12.74
CA GLN A 58 -1.26 -0.26 -11.87
C GLN A 58 -0.42 -0.10 -10.60
N THR A 59 0.84 0.34 -10.72
CA THR A 59 1.71 0.57 -9.56
C THR A 59 1.13 1.63 -8.63
N ARG A 60 0.54 2.71 -9.16
CA ARG A 60 -0.16 3.72 -8.35
C ARG A 60 -1.32 3.12 -7.58
N LEU A 61 -2.12 2.26 -8.20
CA LEU A 61 -3.25 1.60 -7.53
C LEU A 61 -2.76 0.69 -6.39
N THR A 62 -1.71 -0.10 -6.64
CA THR A 62 -1.10 -0.97 -5.62
C THR A 62 -0.58 -0.15 -4.43
N VAL A 63 0.19 0.91 -4.69
CA VAL A 63 0.73 1.79 -3.64
C VAL A 63 -0.38 2.44 -2.82
N ARG A 64 -1.44 2.94 -3.46
CA ARG A 64 -2.59 3.52 -2.75
C ARG A 64 -3.29 2.49 -1.87
N LYS A 65 -3.41 1.25 -2.35
CA LYS A 65 -4.00 0.16 -1.59
C LYS A 65 -3.17 -0.17 -0.36
N GLU A 66 -1.86 -0.34 -0.51
CA GLU A 66 -0.94 -0.60 0.60
C GLU A 66 -0.94 0.54 1.63
N ALA A 67 -0.99 1.80 1.18
CA ALA A 67 -1.08 2.97 2.05
C ALA A 67 -2.39 2.96 2.88
N ALA A 68 -3.53 2.70 2.24
CA ALA A 68 -4.81 2.61 2.92
C ALA A 68 -4.82 1.47 3.97
N LEU A 69 -4.25 0.31 3.63
CA LEU A 69 -4.10 -0.81 4.56
C LEU A 69 -3.23 -0.45 5.77
N ALA A 70 -2.11 0.23 5.56
CA ALA A 70 -1.24 0.67 6.64
C ALA A 70 -1.96 1.63 7.60
N ILE A 71 -2.79 2.53 7.07
CA ILE A 71 -3.62 3.44 7.88
C ILE A 71 -4.63 2.64 8.72
N ILE A 72 -5.36 1.71 8.10
CA ILE A 72 -6.34 0.85 8.77
C ILE A 72 -5.67 0.05 9.91
N LEU A 73 -4.53 -0.59 9.63
CA LEU A 73 -3.77 -1.35 10.62
C LEU A 73 -3.32 -0.48 11.79
N ASN A 74 -2.85 0.74 11.51
CA ASN A 74 -2.41 1.66 12.55
C ASN A 74 -3.59 2.15 13.41
N GLN A 75 -4.74 2.45 12.79
CA GLN A 75 -5.96 2.81 13.51
C GLN A 75 -6.46 1.66 14.39
N LEU A 76 -6.50 0.42 13.87
CA LEU A 76 -6.88 -0.76 14.63
C LEU A 76 -5.92 -1.02 15.79
N TYR A 77 -4.60 -0.90 15.56
CA TYR A 77 -3.60 -0.98 16.61
C TYR A 77 -3.90 0.01 17.74
N HIS A 78 -4.13 1.29 17.42
CA HIS A 78 -4.40 2.31 18.43
C HIS A 78 -5.74 2.10 19.15
N LYS A 79 -6.76 1.60 18.45
CA LYS A 79 -8.10 1.36 19.02
C LYS A 79 -8.13 0.12 19.91
N LEU A 80 -7.57 -0.98 19.43
CA LEU A 80 -7.59 -2.28 20.11
C LEU A 80 -6.42 -2.47 21.08
N GLN A 81 -5.43 -1.56 21.04
CA GLN A 81 -4.18 -1.66 21.80
C GLN A 81 -3.43 -2.97 21.53
N ASP A 82 -3.57 -3.51 20.31
CA ASP A 82 -2.97 -4.77 19.90
C ASP A 82 -1.79 -4.55 18.95
N PHE A 83 -0.59 -4.63 19.51
CA PHE A 83 0.67 -4.47 18.77
C PHE A 83 0.89 -5.55 17.71
N SER A 84 0.24 -6.72 17.84
CA SER A 84 0.41 -7.80 16.88
C SER A 84 -0.09 -7.41 15.48
N LEU A 85 -1.01 -6.46 15.38
CA LEU A 85 -1.51 -5.94 14.10
C LEU A 85 -0.45 -5.19 13.30
N LEU A 86 0.48 -4.49 13.97
CA LEU A 86 1.60 -3.82 13.30
C LEU A 86 2.72 -4.80 12.95
N ALA A 87 2.98 -5.80 13.81
CA ALA A 87 4.08 -6.73 13.65
C ALA A 87 3.76 -7.88 12.68
N ASN A 88 2.53 -8.39 12.72
CA ASN A 88 2.10 -9.60 12.02
C ASN A 88 0.98 -9.36 11.00
N GLY A 89 0.41 -8.15 10.97
CA GLY A 89 -0.75 -7.85 10.12
C GLY A 89 -2.07 -8.40 10.67
N LEU A 90 -3.06 -8.51 9.80
CA LEU A 90 -4.37 -9.08 10.15
C LEU A 90 -4.30 -10.61 10.16
N PRO A 91 -5.21 -11.30 10.88
CA PRO A 91 -5.39 -12.73 10.71
C PRO A 91 -5.57 -13.10 9.23
N PRO A 92 -4.97 -14.20 8.72
CA PRO A 92 -4.92 -14.49 7.28
C PRO A 92 -6.28 -14.46 6.56
N GLU A 93 -7.33 -14.96 7.23
CA GLU A 93 -8.69 -14.99 6.68
C GLU A 93 -9.30 -13.59 6.51
N ILE A 94 -9.00 -12.68 7.44
CA ILE A 94 -9.43 -11.28 7.40
C ILE A 94 -8.58 -10.51 6.40
N GLN A 95 -7.26 -10.76 6.39
CA GLN A 95 -6.33 -10.13 5.48
C GLN A 95 -6.72 -10.36 4.02
N ALA A 96 -7.06 -11.60 3.64
CA ALA A 96 -7.49 -11.91 2.28
C ALA A 96 -8.77 -11.14 1.87
N GLN A 97 -9.71 -10.95 2.79
CA GLN A 97 -10.94 -10.21 2.53
C GLN A 97 -10.67 -8.71 2.36
N VAL A 98 -9.84 -8.14 3.25
CA VAL A 98 -9.42 -6.75 3.18
C VAL A 98 -8.61 -6.48 1.90
N GLU A 99 -7.74 -7.41 1.50
CA GLU A 99 -6.99 -7.36 0.23
C GLU A 99 -7.88 -7.56 -1.00
N ALA A 100 -9.10 -8.08 -0.87
CA ALA A 100 -10.04 -8.19 -1.98
C ALA A 100 -10.83 -6.89 -2.23
N LEU A 101 -10.87 -5.97 -1.26
CA LEU A 101 -11.62 -4.72 -1.36
C LEU A 101 -11.09 -3.79 -2.46
N SER A 102 -11.98 -3.00 -3.05
CA SER A 102 -11.61 -1.87 -3.91
C SER A 102 -10.95 -0.75 -3.09
N ILE A 103 -10.36 0.23 -3.78
CA ILE A 103 -9.75 1.38 -3.09
C ILE A 103 -10.83 2.20 -2.37
N GLU A 104 -11.98 2.41 -3.01
CA GLU A 104 -13.11 3.14 -2.43
C GLU A 104 -13.63 2.44 -1.16
N GLN A 105 -13.74 1.10 -1.19
CA GLN A 105 -14.13 0.32 -0.02
C GLN A 105 -13.08 0.38 1.11
N LEU A 106 -11.79 0.47 0.78
CA LEU A 106 -10.73 0.67 1.77
C LEU A 106 -10.74 2.08 2.36
N GLU A 107 -11.06 3.10 1.54
CA GLU A 107 -11.25 4.47 2.01
C GLU A 107 -12.45 4.53 2.99
N ASP A 108 -13.58 3.90 2.65
CA ASP A 108 -14.73 3.78 3.56
C ASP A 108 -14.40 3.00 4.84
N LEU A 109 -13.66 1.90 4.72
CA LEU A 109 -13.20 1.11 5.85
C LEU A 109 -12.30 1.91 6.79
N SER A 110 -11.42 2.78 6.26
CA SER A 110 -10.54 3.65 7.06
C SER A 110 -11.30 4.63 7.95
N ILE A 111 -12.57 4.92 7.61
CA ILE A 111 -13.47 5.74 8.42
C ILE A 111 -14.23 4.84 9.40
N ALA A 112 -14.75 3.70 8.93
CA ALA A 112 -15.53 2.78 9.74
C ALA A 112 -14.73 2.22 10.94
N VAL A 113 -13.45 1.91 10.73
CA VAL A 113 -12.52 1.38 11.74
C VAL A 113 -12.40 2.27 12.97
N LEU A 114 -12.62 3.58 12.84
CA LEU A 114 -12.59 4.50 13.98
C LEU A 114 -13.66 4.19 15.03
N ASN A 115 -14.74 3.50 14.64
CA ASN A 115 -15.86 3.11 15.49
C ASN A 115 -15.78 1.65 15.97
N PHE A 116 -14.79 0.87 15.53
CA PHE A 116 -14.65 -0.52 15.93
C PHE A 116 -14.08 -0.62 17.34
N ASN A 117 -14.61 -1.57 18.10
CA ASN A 117 -14.18 -1.92 19.45
C ASN A 117 -13.51 -3.30 19.49
N SER A 118 -13.60 -4.09 18.42
CA SER A 118 -12.93 -5.38 18.29
C SER A 118 -12.69 -5.80 16.84
N LEU A 119 -11.97 -6.91 16.63
CA LEU A 119 -11.77 -7.49 15.30
C LEU A 119 -13.03 -8.17 14.75
N GLU A 120 -13.98 -8.53 15.62
CA GLU A 120 -15.30 -9.02 15.20
C GLU A 120 -16.09 -7.93 14.48
N ASP A 121 -15.94 -6.65 14.87
CA ASP A 121 -16.58 -5.52 14.17
C ASP A 121 -16.04 -5.39 12.73
N LEU A 122 -14.74 -5.55 12.55
CA LEU A 122 -14.11 -5.61 11.22
C LEU A 122 -14.65 -6.78 10.40
N SER A 123 -14.75 -7.96 11.01
CA SER A 123 -15.26 -9.16 10.33
C SER A 123 -16.72 -8.98 9.92
N ALA A 124 -17.56 -8.39 10.78
CA ALA A 124 -18.95 -8.08 10.49
C ALA A 124 -19.08 -7.04 9.38
N TYR A 125 -18.25 -5.99 9.39
CA TYR A 125 -18.23 -5.01 8.31
C TYR A 125 -17.87 -5.65 6.96
N LEU A 126 -16.84 -6.49 6.91
CA LEU A 126 -16.42 -7.17 5.68
C LEU A 126 -17.50 -8.09 5.11
N GLN A 127 -18.34 -8.70 5.96
CA GLN A 127 -19.49 -9.46 5.49
C GLN A 127 -20.50 -8.58 4.74
N THR A 128 -20.74 -7.34 5.21
CA THR A 128 -21.64 -6.39 4.51
C THR A 128 -21.11 -5.90 3.17
N GLN A 129 -19.82 -6.10 2.88
CA GLN A 129 -19.19 -5.70 1.62
C GLN A 129 -19.21 -6.81 0.56
N ASN A 130 -19.53 -8.04 0.96
CA ASN A 130 -19.55 -9.23 0.09
C ASN A 130 -20.98 -9.66 -0.32
N ASP A 131 -22.01 -8.98 0.19
CA ASP A 131 -23.43 -9.13 -0.19
C ASP A 131 -23.82 -8.12 -1.29
#